data_AF-A0A1C3XPN2-F1
#
_entry.id   AF-A0A1C3XPN2-F1
#
_cell.length_a   1.000
_cell.length_b   1.000
_cell.length_c   1.000
_cell.angle_alpha   90.00
_cell.angle_beta   90.00
_cell.angle_gamma   90.00
#
_symmetry.space_group_name_H-M   'P 1'
#
loop_
_entity.id
_entity.type
_entity.pdbx_description
1 polymer ?
#
loop_
_entity_poly.entity_id
_entity_poly.type
_entity_poly.pdbx_seq_one_letter_code
_entity_poly.pdbx_strand_id
1 'polypeptide(L)'
;MQHDAVAERRNNIAPIPFEADAPFLKIIGELPRELNGVLYRNGPNPQFDSPGAHWFVGDGMLHAFHLENGRASYRNRWVRTPKWLAEHDAGRALFGGFGRKLPDAPTDLTDGGVANTNIIFHAGKLLALEEAHLPTEIEPGTLATRGYHNYQGRVAGSFTAHPKIDPVTGELVFFGYNAAGPLTPALSYGSIDAAGKATRFERFEAPYASMVHDFIVTANHVLFPILPITGSMERAMSGRPPYAWEPDKGAYVGVMKRSGTAKDIVWFRGEACYVFHIMNAWEDDNRIIADVMQFEEAPLFPHPDGRPTDPEKSRARHCRWTFDLSGNTDRFQQTYLDDLTGEFPRIDDRHAGLKNRHGWYACANPRQPMFGALSGVVHVDGNGRRLGHYLLPAGDTISEPVFVERSKDATEGDGWLLTLQYALEAVPAETAAMPGFLYANYVITGAWTVAALLMAAGNLVLLYVPGVPLWSSLAVAFAARNCAIYFTKWYPEYRQIKYGTPARALPNSR
;
A
#
# COMPACT_ATOMS: atom_id res chain seq x y z
N MET A 1 1.72 4.91 -21.12
CA MET A 1 3.21 4.98 -21.07
C MET A 1 3.61 5.89 -19.93
N GLN A 2 3.86 5.31 -18.75
CA GLN A 2 4.58 5.94 -17.64
C GLN A 2 5.76 5.01 -17.27
N HIS A 3 6.37 4.40 -18.30
CA HIS A 3 7.26 3.25 -18.14
C HIS A 3 8.73 3.61 -17.97
N ASP A 4 9.15 4.87 -18.20
CA ASP A 4 10.59 5.22 -18.21
C ASP A 4 10.99 6.34 -17.24
N ALA A 5 10.10 6.84 -16.38
CA ALA A 5 10.47 7.85 -15.37
C ALA A 5 11.07 7.23 -14.09
N VAL A 6 11.15 5.90 -14.00
CA VAL A 6 11.64 5.17 -12.82
C VAL A 6 13.16 5.17 -12.71
N ALA A 7 13.89 5.48 -13.79
CA ALA A 7 15.34 5.25 -13.86
C ALA A 7 16.23 6.37 -13.28
N GLU A 8 15.74 7.58 -13.00
CA GLU A 8 16.64 8.71 -12.65
C GLU A 8 16.33 9.48 -11.35
N ARG A 9 15.35 9.04 -10.54
CA ARG A 9 15.16 9.60 -9.18
C ARG A 9 15.21 8.48 -8.17
N ARG A 10 15.99 8.65 -7.08
CA ARG A 10 15.91 7.82 -5.88
C ARG A 10 14.44 7.77 -5.44
N ASN A 11 13.74 6.70 -5.79
CA ASN A 11 12.32 6.52 -5.51
C ASN A 11 12.14 5.36 -4.53
N ASN A 12 11.05 5.38 -3.78
CA ASN A 12 10.72 4.44 -2.70
C ASN A 12 10.00 3.18 -3.23
N ILE A 13 10.19 2.85 -4.50
CA ILE A 13 9.35 1.87 -5.23
C ILE A 13 10.15 0.67 -5.75
N ALA A 14 11.45 0.62 -5.49
CA ALA A 14 12.28 -0.51 -5.85
C ALA A 14 11.91 -1.75 -5.02
N PRO A 15 11.90 -2.96 -5.61
CA PRO A 15 11.64 -4.19 -4.87
C PRO A 15 12.70 -4.42 -3.79
N ILE A 16 12.29 -5.00 -2.66
CA ILE A 16 13.16 -5.53 -1.60
C ILE A 16 13.61 -6.93 -2.03
N PRO A 17 14.90 -7.14 -2.36
CA PRO A 17 15.37 -8.38 -2.96
C PRO A 17 15.77 -9.46 -1.93
N PHE A 18 15.35 -9.32 -0.67
CA PHE A 18 15.76 -10.21 0.41
C PHE A 18 14.65 -10.46 1.44
N GLU A 19 14.73 -11.61 2.10
CA GLU A 19 14.02 -11.92 3.34
C GLU A 19 15.01 -11.84 4.51
N ALA A 20 14.56 -11.33 5.65
CA ALA A 20 15.41 -11.09 6.80
C ALA A 20 14.70 -11.38 8.13
N ASP A 21 15.53 -11.58 9.13
CA ASP A 21 15.20 -11.67 10.54
C ASP A 21 16.05 -10.65 11.30
N ALA A 22 15.39 -9.67 11.91
CA ALA A 22 16.02 -8.67 12.75
C ALA A 22 15.47 -8.84 14.18
N PRO A 23 16.09 -9.68 15.02
CA PRO A 23 15.59 -9.97 16.37
C PRO A 23 15.61 -8.75 17.30
N PHE A 24 16.37 -7.70 16.94
CA PHE A 24 16.46 -6.46 17.71
C PHE A 24 16.43 -5.27 16.75
N LEU A 25 15.40 -4.43 16.88
CA LEU A 25 15.36 -3.11 16.26
C LEU A 25 15.84 -2.05 17.25
N LYS A 26 16.62 -1.08 16.74
CA LYS A 26 17.00 0.09 17.52
C LYS A 26 15.76 0.96 17.77
N ILE A 27 15.56 1.33 19.03
CA ILE A 27 14.48 2.23 19.45
C ILE A 27 15.08 3.62 19.68
N ILE A 28 14.44 4.64 19.11
CA ILE A 28 14.75 6.05 19.36
C ILE A 28 13.54 6.62 20.12
N GLY A 29 13.78 7.24 21.27
CA GLY A 29 12.72 7.60 22.23
C GLY A 29 12.34 6.41 23.12
N GLU A 30 11.06 6.30 23.47
CA GLU A 30 10.52 5.24 24.32
C GLU A 30 9.39 4.51 23.60
N LEU A 31 9.49 3.18 23.48
CA LEU A 31 8.39 2.33 23.03
C LEU A 31 7.55 1.95 24.28
N PRO A 32 6.25 2.30 24.33
CA PRO A 32 5.40 2.00 25.47
C PRO A 32 5.40 0.51 25.82
N ARG A 33 5.49 0.19 27.12
CA ARG A 33 5.60 -1.21 27.60
C ARG A 33 4.29 -1.96 27.46
N GLU A 34 3.19 -1.24 27.51
CA GLU A 34 1.83 -1.73 27.36
C GLU A 34 1.45 -2.04 25.90
N LEU A 35 2.19 -1.49 24.91
CA LEU A 35 1.99 -1.80 23.49
C LEU A 35 2.63 -3.15 23.14
N ASN A 36 1.80 -4.19 23.15
CA ASN A 36 2.22 -5.57 22.88
C ASN A 36 1.40 -6.17 21.73
N GLY A 37 2.08 -6.68 20.69
CA GLY A 37 1.42 -7.23 19.52
C GLY A 37 2.33 -7.29 18.30
N VAL A 38 1.73 -7.49 17.13
CA VAL A 38 2.45 -7.48 15.85
C VAL A 38 1.77 -6.54 14.87
N LEU A 39 2.51 -5.57 14.34
CA LEU A 39 2.08 -4.83 13.16
C LEU A 39 2.48 -5.63 11.92
N TYR A 40 1.49 -6.24 11.27
CA TYR A 40 1.67 -6.84 9.96
C TYR A 40 1.45 -5.80 8.86
N ARG A 41 2.27 -5.84 7.81
CA ARG A 41 2.05 -5.14 6.55
C ARG A 41 2.17 -6.12 5.40
N ASN A 42 1.40 -5.86 4.37
CA ASN A 42 1.47 -6.56 3.10
C ASN A 42 1.57 -5.52 1.98
N GLY A 43 2.31 -5.86 0.94
CA GLY A 43 2.46 -5.01 -0.22
C GLY A 43 3.07 -5.78 -1.38
N PRO A 44 2.90 -5.29 -2.61
CA PRO A 44 3.53 -5.90 -3.76
C PRO A 44 5.04 -5.66 -3.75
N ASN A 45 5.76 -6.73 -4.02
CA ASN A 45 7.20 -6.79 -4.08
C ASN A 45 7.60 -7.85 -5.12
N PRO A 46 7.60 -7.50 -6.42
CA PRO A 46 7.81 -8.46 -7.49
C PRO A 46 9.15 -9.18 -7.33
N GLN A 47 9.14 -10.49 -7.50
CA GLN A 47 10.37 -11.29 -7.46
C GLN A 47 11.25 -11.04 -8.69
N PHE A 48 10.63 -10.83 -9.85
CA PHE A 48 11.30 -10.59 -11.12
C PHE A 48 10.66 -9.41 -11.86
N ASP A 49 11.46 -8.73 -12.67
CA ASP A 49 10.96 -7.73 -13.59
C ASP A 49 10.05 -8.38 -14.64
N SER A 50 8.95 -7.69 -15.00
CA SER A 50 7.98 -8.19 -15.98
C SER A 50 7.52 -7.10 -16.94
N PRO A 51 7.37 -7.38 -18.25
CA PRO A 51 6.87 -6.41 -19.22
C PRO A 51 5.44 -5.97 -18.90
N GLY A 52 5.20 -4.64 -18.96
CA GLY A 52 3.89 -4.07 -18.66
C GLY A 52 3.47 -4.26 -17.20
N ALA A 53 4.42 -4.44 -16.28
CA ALA A 53 4.14 -4.57 -14.86
C ALA A 53 3.35 -3.37 -14.33
N HIS A 54 2.35 -3.67 -13.52
CA HIS A 54 1.58 -2.72 -12.73
C HIS A 54 1.90 -2.97 -11.25
N TRP A 55 1.86 -1.94 -10.41
CA TRP A 55 2.17 -2.06 -8.98
C TRP A 55 1.36 -3.20 -8.31
N PHE A 56 0.06 -3.28 -8.60
CA PHE A 56 -0.84 -4.29 -8.02
C PHE A 56 -0.54 -5.75 -8.39
N VAL A 57 0.37 -6.03 -9.33
CA VAL A 57 0.69 -7.41 -9.73
C VAL A 57 2.03 -7.93 -9.20
N GLY A 58 2.72 -7.16 -8.37
CA GLY A 58 3.90 -7.67 -7.66
C GLY A 58 3.52 -8.71 -6.61
N ASP A 59 4.39 -9.69 -6.38
CA ASP A 59 4.15 -10.74 -5.39
C ASP A 59 4.03 -10.17 -3.98
N GLY A 60 3.16 -10.71 -3.14
CA GLY A 60 2.98 -10.23 -1.77
C GLY A 60 4.25 -10.43 -0.94
N MET A 61 4.73 -9.38 -0.30
CA MET A 61 5.75 -9.44 0.75
C MET A 61 5.12 -8.98 2.05
N LEU A 62 5.16 -9.88 3.04
CA LEU A 62 4.72 -9.62 4.39
C LEU A 62 5.87 -9.02 5.19
N HIS A 63 5.56 -8.03 6.00
CA HIS A 63 6.44 -7.46 7.01
C HIS A 63 5.76 -7.58 8.37
N ALA A 64 6.47 -8.06 9.38
CA ALA A 64 5.97 -8.19 10.74
C ALA A 64 6.89 -7.46 11.71
N PHE A 65 6.33 -6.48 12.41
CA PHE A 65 7.01 -5.78 13.51
C PHE A 65 6.40 -6.25 14.82
N HIS A 66 7.09 -7.15 15.51
CA HIS A 66 6.66 -7.63 16.82
C HIS A 66 7.13 -6.65 17.88
N LEU A 67 6.18 -6.14 18.67
CA LEU A 67 6.37 -5.17 19.73
C LEU A 67 6.02 -5.86 21.05
N GLU A 68 6.95 -5.84 22.00
CA GLU A 68 6.73 -6.49 23.29
C GLU A 68 7.54 -5.80 24.39
N ASN A 69 6.88 -5.35 25.45
CA ASN A 69 7.52 -4.82 26.66
C ASN A 69 8.60 -3.76 26.41
N GLY A 70 8.35 -2.86 25.46
CA GLY A 70 9.30 -1.81 25.06
C GLY A 70 10.46 -2.30 24.19
N ARG A 71 10.33 -3.47 23.55
CA ARG A 71 11.27 -4.04 22.56
C ARG A 71 10.57 -4.23 21.23
N ALA A 72 11.34 -4.23 20.14
CA ALA A 72 10.84 -4.47 18.81
C ALA A 72 11.75 -5.43 18.02
N SER A 73 11.15 -6.30 17.22
CA SER A 73 11.83 -7.16 16.24
C SER A 73 11.10 -7.13 14.90
N TYR A 74 11.81 -7.45 13.82
CA TYR A 74 11.27 -7.44 12.46
C TYR A 74 11.53 -8.74 11.71
N ARG A 75 10.59 -9.11 10.85
CA ARG A 75 10.71 -10.19 9.88
C ARG A 75 9.98 -9.83 8.60
N ASN A 76 10.51 -10.23 7.45
CA ASN A 76 9.76 -10.21 6.20
C ASN A 76 9.85 -11.53 5.44
N ARG A 77 8.76 -11.90 4.76
CA ARG A 77 8.68 -13.08 3.88
C ARG A 77 7.79 -12.78 2.69
N TRP A 78 8.16 -13.29 1.52
CA TRP A 78 7.22 -13.37 0.40
C TRP A 78 6.13 -14.39 0.70
N VAL A 79 4.91 -14.09 0.25
CA VAL A 79 3.84 -15.07 0.20
C VAL A 79 4.14 -16.04 -0.94
N ARG A 80 4.34 -17.31 -0.61
CA ARG A 80 4.70 -18.36 -1.57
C ARG A 80 3.45 -18.88 -2.29
N THR A 81 2.85 -18.04 -3.12
CA THR A 81 1.70 -18.41 -3.97
C THR A 81 2.13 -19.39 -5.07
N PRO A 82 1.18 -20.10 -5.73
CA PRO A 82 1.51 -20.95 -6.88
C PRO A 82 2.24 -20.19 -8.00
N LYS A 83 1.84 -18.95 -8.29
CA LYS A 83 2.56 -18.06 -9.21
C LYS A 83 4.00 -17.83 -8.76
N TRP A 84 4.19 -17.41 -7.50
CA TRP A 84 5.52 -17.12 -6.98
C TRP A 84 6.45 -18.32 -7.08
N LEU A 85 5.96 -19.51 -6.69
CA LEU A 85 6.73 -20.76 -6.76
C LEU A 85 7.13 -21.09 -8.20
N ALA A 86 6.20 -20.99 -9.15
CA ALA A 86 6.48 -21.28 -10.55
C ALA A 86 7.50 -20.29 -11.17
N GLU A 87 7.40 -19.01 -10.85
CA GLU A 87 8.36 -18.00 -11.31
C GLU A 87 9.73 -18.20 -10.68
N HIS A 88 9.78 -18.54 -9.38
CA HIS A 88 11.01 -18.87 -8.68
C HIS A 88 11.73 -20.06 -9.32
N ASP A 89 11.01 -21.15 -9.57
CA ASP A 89 11.57 -22.35 -10.21
C ASP A 89 12.03 -22.07 -11.65
N ALA A 90 11.34 -21.20 -12.37
CA ALA A 90 11.71 -20.78 -13.72
C ALA A 90 12.86 -19.74 -13.76
N GLY A 91 13.17 -19.10 -12.63
CA GLY A 91 14.16 -18.02 -12.55
C GLY A 91 13.78 -16.75 -13.32
N ARG A 92 12.49 -16.55 -13.61
CA ARG A 92 11.97 -15.40 -14.39
C ARG A 92 10.48 -15.20 -14.16
N ALA A 93 9.97 -14.03 -14.54
CA ALA A 93 8.54 -13.80 -14.64
C ALA A 93 7.87 -14.74 -15.67
N LEU A 94 6.68 -15.23 -15.33
CA LEU A 94 5.79 -16.05 -16.15
C LEU A 94 4.47 -15.31 -16.44
N PHE A 95 4.14 -14.28 -15.65
CA PHE A 95 3.00 -13.40 -15.85
C PHE A 95 3.43 -11.94 -16.06
N GLY A 96 2.71 -11.24 -16.92
CA GLY A 96 2.79 -9.80 -17.16
C GLY A 96 1.72 -9.02 -16.39
N GLY A 97 1.52 -7.76 -16.79
CA GLY A 97 0.50 -6.87 -16.23
C GLY A 97 -0.89 -7.49 -16.18
N PHE A 98 -1.60 -7.21 -15.07
CA PHE A 98 -2.95 -7.72 -14.78
C PHE A 98 -3.12 -9.24 -14.96
N GLY A 99 -2.10 -10.02 -14.58
CA GLY A 99 -2.16 -11.49 -14.61
C GLY A 99 -2.11 -12.11 -16.01
N ARG A 100 -1.74 -11.33 -17.04
CA ARG A 100 -1.61 -11.85 -18.40
C ARG A 100 -0.43 -12.82 -18.48
N LYS A 101 -0.72 -14.08 -18.75
CA LYS A 101 0.31 -15.11 -18.99
C LYS A 101 1.23 -14.74 -20.16
N LEU A 102 2.54 -14.87 -19.97
CA LEU A 102 3.53 -14.63 -21.02
C LEU A 102 3.54 -15.79 -22.03
N PRO A 103 3.88 -15.55 -23.32
CA PRO A 103 3.78 -16.56 -24.38
C PRO A 103 4.48 -17.90 -24.07
N ASP A 104 5.64 -17.83 -23.41
CA ASP A 104 6.48 -19.00 -23.10
C ASP A 104 6.24 -19.55 -21.69
N ALA A 105 5.15 -19.16 -21.01
CA ALA A 105 4.81 -19.71 -19.71
C ALA A 105 4.12 -21.09 -19.84
N PRO A 106 4.41 -22.06 -18.96
CA PRO A 106 3.84 -23.42 -19.01
C PRO A 106 2.31 -23.39 -19.07
N THR A 107 1.68 -24.08 -20.02
CA THR A 107 0.22 -23.96 -20.31
C THR A 107 -0.68 -24.36 -19.14
N ASP A 108 -0.22 -25.27 -18.28
CA ASP A 108 -0.85 -25.76 -17.06
C ASP A 108 -0.80 -24.78 -15.87
N LEU A 109 0.08 -23.77 -15.90
CA LEU A 109 0.11 -22.70 -14.91
C LEU A 109 -1.06 -21.73 -15.12
N THR A 110 -2.15 -21.93 -14.39
CA THR A 110 -3.37 -21.10 -14.52
C THR A 110 -3.57 -20.12 -13.36
N ASP A 111 -2.91 -20.35 -12.23
CA ASP A 111 -3.04 -19.54 -11.03
C ASP A 111 -2.03 -18.39 -11.05
N GLY A 112 -2.55 -17.15 -11.09
CA GLY A 112 -1.77 -15.92 -11.12
C GLY A 112 -1.80 -15.15 -9.79
N GLY A 113 -2.23 -15.77 -8.68
CA GLY A 113 -2.45 -15.09 -7.41
C GLY A 113 -1.18 -14.54 -6.79
N VAL A 114 -1.29 -13.35 -6.19
CA VAL A 114 -0.16 -12.62 -5.61
C VAL A 114 -0.30 -12.33 -4.11
N ALA A 115 -1.52 -12.37 -3.56
CA ALA A 115 -1.78 -12.20 -2.11
C ALA A 115 -1.06 -10.99 -1.47
N ASN A 116 -1.14 -9.82 -2.10
CA ASN A 116 -0.26 -8.67 -1.84
C ASN A 116 -0.97 -7.43 -1.27
N THR A 117 -2.29 -7.45 -1.10
CA THR A 117 -3.08 -6.23 -0.91
C THR A 117 -3.32 -5.93 0.56
N ASN A 118 -3.72 -6.93 1.34
CA ASN A 118 -3.99 -6.78 2.78
C ASN A 118 -3.57 -8.03 3.57
N ILE A 119 -3.54 -7.92 4.89
CA ILE A 119 -3.25 -8.99 5.85
C ILE A 119 -4.18 -8.82 7.05
N ILE A 120 -4.95 -9.85 7.38
CA ILE A 120 -5.93 -9.78 8.48
C ILE A 120 -5.82 -11.00 9.39
N PHE A 121 -6.07 -10.80 10.69
CA PHE A 121 -6.18 -11.87 11.66
C PHE A 121 -7.64 -12.11 12.04
N HIS A 122 -8.14 -13.33 11.84
CA HIS A 122 -9.51 -13.72 12.19
C HIS A 122 -9.54 -15.19 12.59
N ALA A 123 -10.30 -15.52 13.64
CA ALA A 123 -10.51 -16.90 14.11
C ALA A 123 -9.22 -17.73 14.26
N GLY A 124 -8.14 -17.12 14.77
CA GLY A 124 -6.85 -17.79 14.97
C GLY A 124 -5.97 -17.93 13.71
N LYS A 125 -6.38 -17.34 12.59
CA LYS A 125 -5.69 -17.42 11.29
C LYS A 125 -5.23 -16.04 10.83
N LEU A 126 -4.02 -15.97 10.31
CA LEU A 126 -3.51 -14.81 9.60
C LEU A 126 -3.69 -15.06 8.10
N LEU A 127 -4.34 -14.14 7.40
CA LEU A 127 -4.77 -14.31 6.02
C LEU A 127 -4.20 -13.16 5.17
N ALA A 128 -3.34 -13.48 4.20
CA ALA A 128 -2.89 -12.56 3.16
C ALA A 128 -3.90 -12.54 2.03
N LEU A 129 -4.32 -11.35 1.62
CA LEU A 129 -5.47 -11.15 0.73
C LEU A 129 -5.07 -10.43 -0.56
N GLU A 130 -5.70 -10.83 -1.65
CA GLU A 130 -5.73 -10.15 -2.94
C GLU A 130 -7.07 -10.47 -3.61
N GLU A 131 -7.63 -9.50 -4.32
CA GLU A 131 -9.06 -9.47 -4.64
C GLU A 131 -9.52 -10.52 -5.65
N ALA A 132 -8.61 -11.10 -6.45
CA ALA A 132 -8.95 -12.08 -7.49
C ALA A 132 -8.90 -13.55 -7.01
N HIS A 133 -8.31 -13.84 -5.84
CA HIS A 133 -8.10 -15.21 -5.36
C HIS A 133 -8.70 -15.45 -3.97
N LEU A 134 -8.61 -16.70 -3.51
CA LEU A 134 -8.92 -17.04 -2.12
C LEU A 134 -7.88 -16.42 -1.17
N PRO A 135 -8.24 -16.19 0.11
CA PRO A 135 -7.28 -15.83 1.14
C PRO A 135 -6.14 -16.84 1.21
N THR A 136 -4.91 -16.38 1.38
CA THR A 136 -3.75 -17.26 1.63
C THR A 136 -3.44 -17.28 3.12
N GLU A 137 -3.52 -18.46 3.74
CA GLU A 137 -3.22 -18.63 5.17
C GLU A 137 -1.71 -18.56 5.42
N ILE A 138 -1.34 -17.83 6.45
CA ILE A 138 0.04 -17.56 6.88
C ILE A 138 0.20 -18.03 8.32
N GLU A 139 1.32 -18.68 8.62
CA GLU A 139 1.73 -18.94 10.00
C GLU A 139 2.20 -17.63 10.66
N PRO A 140 1.50 -17.08 11.68
CA PRO A 140 1.80 -15.74 12.20
C PRO A 140 3.22 -15.60 12.74
N GLY A 141 3.72 -16.64 13.40
CA GLY A 141 5.04 -16.64 14.02
C GLY A 141 6.18 -16.58 13.01
N THR A 142 6.13 -17.37 11.94
CA THR A 142 7.24 -17.55 10.98
C THR A 142 7.03 -16.80 9.67
N LEU A 143 5.80 -16.34 9.41
CA LEU A 143 5.29 -15.88 8.12
C LEU A 143 5.32 -16.96 7.02
N ALA A 144 5.42 -18.25 7.38
CA ALA A 144 5.38 -19.33 6.41
C ALA A 144 3.98 -19.43 5.76
N THR A 145 3.95 -19.57 4.43
CA THR A 145 2.73 -19.76 3.67
C THR A 145 2.18 -21.17 3.88
N ARG A 146 0.91 -21.27 4.29
CA ARG A 146 0.18 -22.56 4.42
C ARG A 146 -0.65 -22.89 3.17
N GLY A 147 -0.94 -21.91 2.32
CA GLY A 147 -1.72 -22.07 1.08
C GLY A 147 -3.11 -21.45 1.18
N TYR A 148 -3.94 -21.66 0.16
CA TYR A 148 -5.28 -21.06 0.12
C TYR A 148 -6.21 -21.59 1.21
N HIS A 149 -7.02 -20.68 1.74
CA HIS A 149 -8.01 -20.94 2.76
C HIS A 149 -9.43 -20.83 2.17
N ASN A 150 -10.05 -21.98 1.88
CA ASN A 150 -11.38 -22.07 1.25
C ASN A 150 -12.52 -22.38 2.23
N TYR A 151 -12.26 -22.28 3.55
CA TYR A 151 -13.24 -22.58 4.61
C TYR A 151 -13.93 -23.93 4.45
N GLN A 152 -13.13 -25.00 4.26
CA GLN A 152 -13.62 -26.38 4.04
C GLN A 152 -14.51 -26.50 2.79
N GLY A 153 -14.15 -25.77 1.73
CA GLY A 153 -14.86 -25.77 0.45
C GLY A 153 -16.17 -24.97 0.44
N ARG A 154 -16.51 -24.25 1.52
CA ARG A 154 -17.71 -23.40 1.57
C ARG A 154 -17.57 -22.08 0.81
N VAL A 155 -16.34 -21.62 0.61
CA VAL A 155 -16.03 -20.39 -0.12
C VAL A 155 -15.23 -20.76 -1.36
N ALA A 156 -15.58 -20.17 -2.49
CA ALA A 156 -14.94 -20.43 -3.77
C ALA A 156 -14.89 -19.16 -4.64
N GLY A 157 -13.79 -18.99 -5.38
CA GLY A 157 -13.57 -17.82 -6.23
C GLY A 157 -12.86 -16.68 -5.51
N SER A 158 -13.12 -15.47 -5.96
CA SER A 158 -12.54 -14.23 -5.42
C SER A 158 -12.97 -13.96 -3.99
N PHE A 159 -12.08 -13.35 -3.22
CA PHE A 159 -12.30 -12.88 -1.87
C PHE A 159 -11.69 -11.49 -1.73
N THR A 160 -12.47 -10.52 -1.25
CA THR A 160 -12.02 -9.13 -1.13
C THR A 160 -10.77 -9.01 -0.26
N ALA A 161 -9.89 -8.08 -0.61
CA ALA A 161 -8.80 -7.67 0.25
C ALA A 161 -9.26 -6.82 1.46
N HIS A 162 -10.52 -6.41 1.50
CA HIS A 162 -11.04 -5.51 2.53
C HIS A 162 -12.20 -6.10 3.34
N PRO A 163 -12.09 -7.32 3.89
CA PRO A 163 -13.14 -7.84 4.76
C PRO A 163 -13.25 -6.99 6.02
N LYS A 164 -14.46 -6.93 6.60
CA LYS A 164 -14.73 -6.16 7.83
C LYS A 164 -15.05 -7.12 8.96
N ILE A 165 -14.44 -6.92 10.13
CA ILE A 165 -14.77 -7.66 11.34
C ILE A 165 -15.76 -6.84 12.16
N ASP A 166 -16.89 -7.43 12.49
CA ASP A 166 -17.87 -6.86 13.40
C ASP A 166 -17.30 -6.92 14.83
N PRO A 167 -17.08 -5.77 15.50
CA PRO A 167 -16.46 -5.75 16.83
C PRO A 167 -17.37 -6.30 17.94
N VAL A 168 -18.67 -6.44 17.69
CA VAL A 168 -19.64 -6.97 18.66
C VAL A 168 -19.74 -8.48 18.57
N THR A 169 -19.82 -9.01 17.34
CA THR A 169 -20.07 -10.45 17.12
C THR A 169 -18.81 -11.25 16.78
N GLY A 170 -17.73 -10.58 16.34
CA GLY A 170 -16.55 -11.22 15.77
C GLY A 170 -16.78 -11.83 14.39
N GLU A 171 -17.94 -11.60 13.77
CA GLU A 171 -18.22 -12.02 12.40
C GLU A 171 -17.30 -11.27 11.42
N LEU A 172 -16.65 -12.01 10.52
CA LEU A 172 -15.97 -11.44 9.38
C LEU A 172 -16.90 -11.46 8.18
N VAL A 173 -17.18 -10.28 7.65
CA VAL A 173 -18.02 -10.06 6.48
C VAL A 173 -17.12 -9.83 5.27
N PHE A 174 -17.45 -10.44 4.13
CA PHE A 174 -16.66 -10.34 2.92
C PHE A 174 -17.52 -10.39 1.66
N PHE A 175 -16.93 -10.04 0.53
CA PHE A 175 -17.50 -10.19 -0.80
C PHE A 175 -16.41 -10.63 -1.79
N GLY A 176 -16.78 -10.88 -3.04
CA GLY A 176 -15.84 -11.01 -4.15
C GLY A 176 -16.50 -10.60 -5.46
N TYR A 177 -15.84 -9.78 -6.29
CA TYR A 177 -16.32 -9.43 -7.64
C TYR A 177 -15.73 -10.39 -8.68
N ASN A 178 -16.21 -10.34 -9.93
CA ASN A 178 -15.88 -11.33 -10.97
C ASN A 178 -16.23 -12.78 -10.54
N ALA A 179 -17.29 -12.95 -9.74
CA ALA A 179 -17.63 -14.24 -9.11
C ALA A 179 -18.09 -15.33 -10.09
N ALA A 180 -18.43 -14.95 -11.34
CA ALA A 180 -18.74 -15.85 -12.45
C ALA A 180 -17.62 -15.91 -13.50
N GLY A 181 -16.44 -15.36 -13.19
CA GLY A 181 -15.28 -15.29 -14.08
C GLY A 181 -14.82 -13.84 -14.34
N PRO A 182 -13.66 -13.66 -14.98
CA PRO A 182 -13.07 -12.33 -15.20
C PRO A 182 -14.00 -11.39 -15.97
N LEU A 183 -14.04 -10.13 -15.55
CA LEU A 183 -14.78 -9.05 -16.22
C LEU A 183 -16.30 -9.31 -16.32
N THR A 184 -16.88 -9.97 -15.32
CA THR A 184 -18.33 -10.23 -15.22
C THR A 184 -19.00 -9.36 -14.15
N PRO A 185 -20.31 -9.04 -14.27
CA PRO A 185 -21.04 -8.29 -13.25
C PRO A 185 -21.35 -9.10 -11.98
N ALA A 186 -21.03 -10.39 -11.97
CA ALA A 186 -21.32 -11.25 -10.83
C ALA A 186 -20.45 -10.91 -9.61
N LEU A 187 -21.11 -10.71 -8.47
CA LEU A 187 -20.51 -10.62 -7.15
C LEU A 187 -20.90 -11.83 -6.31
N SER A 188 -20.10 -12.09 -5.29
CA SER A 188 -20.42 -12.98 -4.18
C SER A 188 -20.41 -12.20 -2.87
N TYR A 189 -21.22 -12.62 -1.91
CA TYR A 189 -21.28 -12.08 -0.56
C TYR A 189 -21.30 -13.23 0.44
N GLY A 190 -20.54 -13.09 1.52
CA GLY A 190 -20.50 -14.10 2.56
C GLY A 190 -20.13 -13.55 3.91
N SER A 191 -20.27 -14.42 4.91
CA SER A 191 -19.80 -14.16 6.26
C SER A 191 -19.25 -15.41 6.93
N ILE A 192 -18.34 -15.19 7.86
CA ILE A 192 -17.62 -16.20 8.64
C ILE A 192 -17.76 -15.82 10.11
N ASP A 193 -18.25 -16.73 10.94
CA ASP A 193 -18.42 -16.47 12.36
C ASP A 193 -17.08 -16.32 13.10
N ALA A 194 -17.12 -15.89 14.37
CA ALA A 194 -15.93 -15.68 15.20
C ALA A 194 -15.08 -16.95 15.41
N ALA A 195 -15.63 -18.15 15.14
CA ALA A 195 -14.93 -19.42 15.22
C ALA A 195 -14.33 -19.86 13.87
N GLY A 196 -14.47 -19.06 12.81
CA GLY A 196 -13.89 -19.33 11.50
C GLY A 196 -14.75 -20.22 10.61
N LYS A 197 -16.04 -20.38 10.91
CA LYS A 197 -16.96 -21.16 10.07
C LYS A 197 -17.72 -20.23 9.13
N ALA A 198 -17.61 -20.50 7.83
CA ALA A 198 -18.44 -19.82 6.83
C ALA A 198 -19.93 -20.13 7.07
N THR A 199 -20.70 -19.10 7.41
CA THR A 199 -22.13 -19.15 7.73
C THR A 199 -22.99 -18.79 6.53
N ARG A 200 -22.47 -17.98 5.61
CA ARG A 200 -23.16 -17.55 4.40
C ARG A 200 -22.20 -17.44 3.22
N PHE A 201 -22.68 -17.80 2.04
CA PHE A 201 -22.03 -17.52 0.77
C PHE A 201 -23.08 -17.58 -0.35
N GLU A 202 -23.35 -16.46 -1.00
CA GLU A 202 -24.30 -16.36 -2.12
C GLU A 202 -23.77 -15.45 -3.23
N ARG A 203 -24.40 -15.51 -4.40
CA ARG A 203 -24.02 -14.73 -5.58
C ARG A 203 -25.17 -13.86 -6.06
N PHE A 204 -24.82 -12.74 -6.68
CA PHE A 204 -25.75 -11.80 -7.30
C PHE A 204 -25.09 -11.02 -8.42
N GLU A 205 -25.89 -10.33 -9.23
CA GLU A 205 -25.40 -9.52 -10.35
C GLU A 205 -25.44 -8.03 -9.97
N ALA A 206 -24.33 -7.33 -10.19
CA ALA A 206 -24.28 -5.86 -10.13
C ALA A 206 -24.83 -5.24 -11.44
N PRO A 207 -25.15 -3.93 -11.44
CA PRO A 207 -25.64 -3.23 -12.64
C PRO A 207 -24.69 -3.30 -13.85
N TYR A 208 -23.39 -3.45 -13.60
CA TYR A 208 -22.37 -3.66 -14.62
C TYR A 208 -21.11 -4.27 -14.01
N ALA A 209 -20.26 -4.87 -14.86
CA ALA A 209 -18.95 -5.37 -14.45
C ALA A 209 -18.06 -4.20 -14.03
N SER A 210 -17.67 -4.17 -12.76
CA SER A 210 -16.89 -3.10 -12.14
C SER A 210 -15.75 -3.68 -11.31
N MET A 211 -14.66 -2.93 -11.17
CA MET A 211 -13.70 -3.14 -10.09
C MET A 211 -14.29 -2.61 -8.78
N VAL A 212 -14.67 -3.53 -7.90
CA VAL A 212 -15.21 -3.24 -6.57
C VAL A 212 -14.12 -3.54 -5.54
N HIS A 213 -13.41 -2.49 -5.10
CA HIS A 213 -12.23 -2.66 -4.24
C HIS A 213 -12.61 -2.91 -2.77
N ASP A 214 -13.44 -2.02 -2.22
CA ASP A 214 -13.91 -2.07 -0.84
C ASP A 214 -15.45 -2.01 -0.82
N PHE A 215 -16.00 -2.30 0.35
CA PHE A 215 -17.44 -2.31 0.62
C PHE A 215 -17.72 -1.78 2.02
N ILE A 216 -18.97 -1.43 2.25
CA ILE A 216 -19.41 -0.76 3.47
C ILE A 216 -20.22 -1.75 4.30
N VAL A 217 -19.92 -1.83 5.61
CA VAL A 217 -20.65 -2.66 6.58
C VAL A 217 -21.06 -1.77 7.75
N THR A 218 -22.32 -1.85 8.15
CA THR A 218 -22.86 -1.25 9.37
C THR A 218 -23.35 -2.34 10.32
N ALA A 219 -23.90 -1.95 11.47
CA ALA A 219 -24.55 -2.88 12.39
C ALA A 219 -25.52 -3.85 11.70
N ASN A 220 -26.41 -3.35 10.81
CA ASN A 220 -27.48 -4.16 10.21
C ASN A 220 -27.44 -4.22 8.68
N HIS A 221 -26.58 -3.47 8.00
CA HIS A 221 -26.55 -3.39 6.54
C HIS A 221 -25.16 -3.66 5.97
N VAL A 222 -25.16 -4.08 4.71
CA VAL A 222 -23.99 -4.19 3.84
C VAL A 222 -24.28 -3.43 2.55
N LEU A 223 -23.28 -2.73 2.04
CA LEU A 223 -23.39 -1.79 0.95
C LEU A 223 -22.28 -2.08 -0.07
N PHE A 224 -22.64 -2.21 -1.34
CA PHE A 224 -21.74 -2.56 -2.44
C PHE A 224 -21.60 -1.39 -3.42
N PRO A 225 -20.52 -0.59 -3.33
CA PRO A 225 -20.25 0.48 -4.29
C PRO A 225 -19.83 -0.09 -5.65
N ILE A 226 -20.71 0.03 -6.65
CA ILE A 226 -20.45 -0.31 -8.05
C ILE A 226 -20.16 1.00 -8.77
N LEU A 227 -18.86 1.29 -8.92
CA LEU A 227 -18.34 2.56 -9.40
C LEU A 227 -17.76 2.42 -10.82
N PRO A 228 -17.66 3.50 -11.61
CA PRO A 228 -17.45 3.40 -13.06
C PRO A 228 -16.01 3.07 -13.52
N ILE A 229 -15.25 2.25 -12.77
CA ILE A 229 -14.11 1.52 -13.33
C ILE A 229 -14.63 0.19 -13.86
N THR A 230 -14.96 0.14 -15.15
CA THR A 230 -15.69 -0.99 -15.71
C THR A 230 -14.76 -2.06 -16.22
N GLY A 231 -15.14 -3.33 -16.08
CA GLY A 231 -14.51 -4.45 -16.78
C GLY A 231 -15.16 -4.69 -18.14
N SER A 232 -14.36 -4.92 -19.20
CA SER A 232 -14.89 -5.31 -20.51
C SER A 232 -13.99 -6.30 -21.23
N MET A 233 -14.52 -7.51 -21.47
CA MET A 233 -13.81 -8.54 -22.23
C MET A 233 -13.62 -8.14 -23.68
N GLU A 234 -14.62 -7.54 -24.32
CA GLU A 234 -14.53 -7.02 -25.69
C GLU A 234 -13.38 -6.00 -25.82
N ARG A 235 -13.28 -5.08 -24.86
CA ARG A 235 -12.21 -4.09 -24.81
C ARG A 235 -10.85 -4.77 -24.66
N ALA A 236 -10.73 -5.73 -23.74
CA ALA A 236 -9.50 -6.50 -23.55
C ALA A 236 -9.08 -7.26 -24.83
N MET A 237 -10.02 -7.92 -25.52
CA MET A 237 -9.77 -8.67 -26.76
C MET A 237 -9.33 -7.76 -27.91
N SER A 238 -9.71 -6.48 -27.91
CA SER A 238 -9.24 -5.48 -28.88
C SER A 238 -7.87 -4.86 -28.54
N GLY A 239 -7.18 -5.35 -27.50
CA GLY A 239 -5.88 -4.83 -27.06
C GLY A 239 -5.96 -3.51 -26.29
N ARG A 240 -7.16 -3.11 -25.86
CA ARG A 240 -7.40 -1.91 -25.03
C ARG A 240 -7.43 -2.28 -23.53
N PRO A 241 -7.37 -1.31 -22.61
CA PRO A 241 -7.35 -1.57 -21.18
C PRO A 241 -8.56 -2.42 -20.72
N PRO A 242 -8.36 -3.55 -20.02
CA PRO A 242 -9.48 -4.40 -19.56
C PRO A 242 -10.37 -3.68 -18.54
N TYR A 243 -9.77 -2.83 -17.70
CA TYR A 243 -10.44 -1.91 -16.79
C TYR A 243 -10.25 -0.46 -17.24
N ALA A 244 -11.33 0.33 -17.23
CA ALA A 244 -11.28 1.73 -17.65
C ALA A 244 -12.34 2.59 -16.93
N TRP A 245 -12.04 3.89 -16.78
CA TRP A 245 -12.92 4.90 -16.20
C TRP A 245 -14.01 5.36 -17.20
N GLU A 246 -15.27 4.98 -16.96
CA GLU A 246 -16.46 5.27 -17.77
C GLU A 246 -17.51 6.08 -16.98
N PRO A 247 -17.28 7.37 -16.70
CA PRO A 247 -18.11 8.17 -15.79
C PRO A 247 -19.60 8.24 -16.19
N ASP A 248 -19.91 8.11 -17.49
CA ASP A 248 -21.28 8.11 -18.00
C ASP A 248 -22.14 6.94 -17.48
N LYS A 249 -21.51 5.88 -16.94
CA LYS A 249 -22.25 4.79 -16.26
C LYS A 249 -22.76 5.19 -14.87
N GLY A 250 -22.29 6.29 -14.29
CA GLY A 250 -22.67 6.76 -12.96
C GLY A 250 -22.23 5.83 -11.83
N ALA A 251 -22.52 6.23 -10.60
CA ALA A 251 -22.26 5.43 -9.40
C ALA A 251 -23.55 4.73 -8.93
N TYR A 252 -23.45 3.44 -8.60
CA TYR A 252 -24.50 2.67 -7.94
C TYR A 252 -23.99 2.17 -6.60
N VAL A 253 -24.83 2.19 -5.57
CA VAL A 253 -24.53 1.57 -4.28
C VAL A 253 -25.69 0.66 -3.91
N GLY A 254 -25.44 -0.64 -3.89
CA GLY A 254 -26.44 -1.64 -3.53
C GLY A 254 -26.49 -1.81 -2.02
N VAL A 255 -27.62 -1.50 -1.40
CA VAL A 255 -27.84 -1.59 0.05
C VAL A 255 -28.64 -2.85 0.36
N MET A 256 -28.14 -3.68 1.27
CA MET A 256 -28.78 -4.93 1.70
C MET A 256 -28.74 -5.05 3.22
N LYS A 257 -29.83 -5.51 3.82
CA LYS A 257 -29.80 -5.92 5.23
C LYS A 257 -28.90 -7.15 5.40
N ARG A 258 -28.05 -7.18 6.41
CA ARG A 258 -27.18 -8.33 6.74
C ARG A 258 -27.99 -9.62 6.96
N SER A 259 -29.21 -9.51 7.48
CA SER A 259 -30.14 -10.64 7.65
C SER A 259 -30.97 -10.99 6.41
N GLY A 260 -30.96 -10.14 5.38
CA GLY A 260 -31.70 -10.34 4.13
C GLY A 260 -30.96 -11.25 3.17
N THR A 261 -31.37 -11.28 1.91
CA THR A 261 -30.76 -12.02 0.79
C THR A 261 -30.39 -11.06 -0.33
N ALA A 262 -29.59 -11.50 -1.30
CA ALA A 262 -29.24 -10.65 -2.43
C ALA A 262 -30.44 -10.19 -3.30
N LYS A 263 -31.62 -10.81 -3.14
CA LYS A 263 -32.86 -10.34 -3.78
C LYS A 263 -33.43 -9.07 -3.13
N ASP A 264 -32.99 -8.77 -1.91
CA ASP A 264 -33.45 -7.63 -1.12
C ASP A 264 -32.55 -6.39 -1.32
N ILE A 265 -31.60 -6.43 -2.26
CA ILE A 265 -30.73 -5.30 -2.57
C ILE A 265 -31.55 -4.15 -3.17
N VAL A 266 -31.41 -2.97 -2.56
CA VAL A 266 -31.93 -1.70 -3.09
C VAL A 266 -30.78 -0.88 -3.64
N TRP A 267 -30.90 -0.42 -4.88
CA TRP A 267 -29.84 0.33 -5.56
C TRP A 267 -30.04 1.83 -5.45
N PHE A 268 -29.10 2.51 -4.79
CA PHE A 268 -28.99 3.97 -4.82
C PHE A 268 -28.05 4.40 -5.95
N ARG A 269 -28.30 5.59 -6.50
CA ARG A 269 -27.57 6.19 -7.62
C ARG A 269 -26.95 7.51 -7.18
N GLY A 270 -25.74 7.79 -7.64
CA GLY A 270 -25.02 9.03 -7.34
C GLY A 270 -24.32 9.61 -8.56
N GLU A 271 -23.67 10.75 -8.36
CA GLU A 271 -22.76 11.28 -9.38
C GLU A 271 -21.55 10.35 -9.54
N ALA A 272 -20.95 10.36 -10.74
CA ALA A 272 -19.77 9.56 -10.99
C ALA A 272 -18.63 9.97 -10.05
N CYS A 273 -18.09 8.98 -9.35
CA CYS A 273 -16.95 9.13 -8.45
C CYS A 273 -16.26 7.77 -8.33
N TYR A 274 -15.07 7.75 -7.73
CA TYR A 274 -14.43 6.50 -7.33
C TYR A 274 -14.02 6.54 -5.86
N VAL A 275 -14.04 5.38 -5.22
CA VAL A 275 -13.61 5.18 -3.83
C VAL A 275 -12.82 3.89 -3.81
N PHE A 276 -11.56 3.97 -3.38
CA PHE A 276 -10.81 2.78 -3.01
C PHE A 276 -11.18 2.37 -1.59
N HIS A 277 -10.92 3.22 -0.59
CA HIS A 277 -11.10 2.84 0.81
C HIS A 277 -12.24 3.56 1.52
N ILE A 278 -12.91 2.78 2.39
CA ILE A 278 -13.94 3.24 3.31
C ILE A 278 -13.31 3.53 4.67
N MET A 279 -13.57 4.70 5.24
CA MET A 279 -13.15 5.01 6.61
C MET A 279 -14.02 4.26 7.62
N ASN A 280 -15.34 4.49 7.58
CA ASN A 280 -16.32 3.78 8.40
C ASN A 280 -17.74 4.04 7.89
N ALA A 281 -18.72 3.31 8.42
CA ALA A 281 -20.13 3.62 8.24
C ALA A 281 -20.96 3.22 9.46
N TRP A 282 -22.11 3.88 9.64
CA TRP A 282 -23.06 3.56 10.71
C TRP A 282 -24.49 3.92 10.31
N GLU A 283 -25.42 3.42 11.10
CA GLU A 283 -26.84 3.75 11.00
C GLU A 283 -27.19 4.90 11.95
N ASP A 284 -27.93 5.88 11.43
CA ASP A 284 -28.41 7.07 12.15
C ASP A 284 -29.91 7.20 11.84
N ASP A 285 -30.74 6.62 12.70
CA ASP A 285 -32.19 6.44 12.49
C ASP A 285 -32.52 5.76 11.14
N ASN A 286 -33.27 6.44 10.26
CA ASN A 286 -33.61 5.96 8.93
C ASN A 286 -32.55 6.31 7.88
N ARG A 287 -31.30 6.49 8.28
CA ARG A 287 -30.19 6.83 7.38
C ARG A 287 -29.00 5.92 7.60
N ILE A 288 -28.25 5.70 6.55
CA ILE A 288 -26.89 5.19 6.63
C ILE A 288 -25.94 6.34 6.29
N ILE A 289 -24.94 6.52 7.14
CA ILE A 289 -23.85 7.46 6.95
C ILE A 289 -22.58 6.66 6.68
N ALA A 290 -21.86 6.98 5.62
CA ALA A 290 -20.58 6.35 5.30
C ALA A 290 -19.53 7.41 5.00
N ASP A 291 -18.40 7.34 5.69
CA ASP A 291 -17.25 8.20 5.45
C ASP A 291 -16.25 7.45 4.57
N VAL A 292 -15.85 8.08 3.47
CA VAL A 292 -15.03 7.48 2.41
C VAL A 292 -13.93 8.42 1.95
N MET A 293 -12.89 7.86 1.31
CA MET A 293 -11.89 8.64 0.58
C MET A 293 -12.28 8.69 -0.90
N GLN A 294 -12.94 9.77 -1.30
CA GLN A 294 -13.55 9.91 -2.63
C GLN A 294 -12.66 10.65 -3.61
N PHE A 295 -12.56 10.09 -4.81
CA PHE A 295 -11.99 10.68 -6.01
C PHE A 295 -13.12 11.12 -6.96
N GLU A 296 -12.94 12.24 -7.66
CA GLU A 296 -13.87 12.68 -8.71
C GLU A 296 -13.66 11.90 -10.00
N GLU A 297 -12.40 11.61 -10.34
CA GLU A 297 -12.00 10.68 -11.40
C GLU A 297 -11.11 9.58 -10.82
N ALA A 298 -11.26 8.34 -11.30
CA ALA A 298 -10.45 7.23 -10.82
C ALA A 298 -8.94 7.45 -11.11
N PRO A 299 -8.04 7.40 -10.11
CA PRO A 299 -6.61 7.38 -10.36
C PRO A 299 -6.21 6.01 -10.94
N LEU A 300 -5.01 5.90 -11.51
CA LEU A 300 -4.38 4.65 -11.99
C LEU A 300 -5.05 3.97 -13.20
N PHE A 301 -6.28 4.32 -13.54
CA PHE A 301 -7.03 3.71 -14.65
C PHE A 301 -7.30 4.75 -15.75
N PRO A 302 -7.03 4.43 -17.02
CA PRO A 302 -7.32 5.33 -18.13
C PRO A 302 -8.81 5.30 -18.49
N HIS A 303 -9.22 6.24 -19.34
CA HIS A 303 -10.46 6.13 -20.10
C HIS A 303 -10.42 4.97 -21.11
N PRO A 304 -11.56 4.56 -21.70
CA PRO A 304 -11.62 3.42 -22.64
C PRO A 304 -10.75 3.57 -23.91
N ASP A 305 -10.42 4.80 -24.29
CA ASP A 305 -9.53 5.14 -25.40
C ASP A 305 -8.03 5.15 -25.02
N GLY A 306 -7.71 4.91 -23.75
CA GLY A 306 -6.36 4.91 -23.20
C GLY A 306 -5.86 6.27 -22.70
N ARG A 307 -6.67 7.34 -22.80
CA ARG A 307 -6.33 8.66 -22.27
C ARG A 307 -6.27 8.61 -20.74
N PRO A 308 -5.25 9.20 -20.08
CA PRO A 308 -5.21 9.27 -18.63
C PRO A 308 -6.34 10.12 -18.05
N THR A 309 -6.70 9.85 -16.80
CA THR A 309 -7.60 10.69 -16.00
C THR A 309 -6.92 11.99 -15.56
N ASP A 310 -7.71 12.98 -15.17
CA ASP A 310 -7.21 14.27 -14.68
C ASP A 310 -6.54 14.10 -13.29
N PRO A 311 -5.24 14.40 -13.14
CA PRO A 311 -4.54 14.26 -11.87
C PRO A 311 -5.14 15.05 -10.71
N GLU A 312 -5.74 16.23 -10.95
CA GLU A 312 -6.33 17.04 -9.87
C GLU A 312 -7.64 16.43 -9.36
N LYS A 313 -8.45 15.87 -10.27
CA LYS A 313 -9.69 15.16 -9.93
C LYS A 313 -9.43 13.76 -9.38
N SER A 314 -8.23 13.25 -9.62
CA SER A 314 -7.72 11.97 -9.11
C SER A 314 -7.10 12.10 -7.71
N ARG A 315 -7.45 13.16 -6.97
CA ARG A 315 -7.05 13.37 -5.57
C ARG A 315 -8.18 12.94 -4.64
N ALA A 316 -7.94 11.92 -3.82
CA ALA A 316 -8.92 11.52 -2.81
C ALA A 316 -9.05 12.56 -1.71
N ARG A 317 -10.30 12.78 -1.27
CA ARG A 317 -10.66 13.65 -0.15
C ARG A 317 -11.70 12.96 0.72
N HIS A 318 -11.72 13.31 2.00
CA HIS A 318 -12.72 12.80 2.95
C HIS A 318 -14.12 13.29 2.57
N CYS A 319 -14.99 12.35 2.22
CA CYS A 319 -16.36 12.60 1.77
C CYS A 319 -17.33 11.77 2.60
N ARG A 320 -18.48 12.34 2.93
CA ARG A 320 -19.59 11.67 3.58
C ARG A 320 -20.67 11.33 2.57
N TRP A 321 -21.04 10.06 2.53
CA TRP A 321 -22.20 9.56 1.83
C TRP A 321 -23.37 9.41 2.79
N THR A 322 -24.55 9.87 2.37
CA THR A 322 -25.78 9.73 3.15
C THR A 322 -26.85 9.04 2.31
N PHE A 323 -27.40 7.96 2.84
CA PHE A 323 -28.47 7.17 2.23
C PHE A 323 -29.75 7.31 3.05
N ASP A 324 -30.85 7.74 2.44
CA ASP A 324 -32.17 7.81 3.08
C ASP A 324 -32.91 6.48 2.87
N LEU A 325 -33.17 5.75 3.95
CA LEU A 325 -33.83 4.44 3.93
C LEU A 325 -35.36 4.54 3.97
N SER A 326 -35.93 5.76 4.01
CA SER A 326 -37.39 5.94 4.02
C SER A 326 -38.07 5.61 2.69
N GLY A 327 -37.31 5.34 1.63
CA GLY A 327 -37.82 4.94 0.31
C GLY A 327 -38.39 6.10 -0.51
N ASN A 328 -38.07 7.34 -0.15
CA ASN A 328 -38.47 8.56 -0.86
C ASN A 328 -37.56 8.91 -2.05
N THR A 329 -36.38 8.30 -2.16
CA THR A 329 -35.39 8.56 -3.20
C THR A 329 -34.57 7.32 -3.50
N ASP A 330 -34.09 7.21 -4.74
CA ASP A 330 -33.04 6.28 -5.14
C ASP A 330 -31.67 6.97 -5.23
N ARG A 331 -31.51 8.18 -4.65
CA ARG A 331 -30.26 8.95 -4.69
C ARG A 331 -29.58 8.97 -3.33
N PHE A 332 -28.24 8.87 -3.35
CA PHE A 332 -27.43 9.14 -2.16
C PHE A 332 -26.74 10.51 -2.30
N GLN A 333 -26.50 11.16 -1.17
CA GLN A 333 -25.85 12.46 -1.13
C GLN A 333 -24.35 12.29 -0.88
N GLN A 334 -23.54 13.14 -1.51
CA GLN A 334 -22.09 13.17 -1.35
C GLN A 334 -21.70 14.55 -0.82
N THR A 335 -21.00 14.61 0.30
CA THR A 335 -20.58 15.86 0.93
C THR A 335 -19.13 15.77 1.34
N TYR A 336 -18.25 16.51 0.67
CA TYR A 336 -16.86 16.63 1.09
C TYR A 336 -16.78 17.31 2.46
N LEU A 337 -16.09 16.66 3.39
CA LEU A 337 -15.87 17.17 4.75
C LEU A 337 -14.52 17.89 4.87
N ASP A 338 -13.58 17.56 3.97
CA ASP A 338 -12.23 18.06 3.98
C ASP A 338 -11.73 18.31 2.53
N ASP A 339 -10.89 19.32 2.33
CA ASP A 339 -10.23 19.64 1.06
C ASP A 339 -8.80 19.07 0.95
N LEU A 340 -8.25 18.53 2.03
CA LEU A 340 -6.93 17.92 2.03
C LEU A 340 -6.93 16.59 1.29
N THR A 341 -5.94 16.42 0.43
CA THR A 341 -5.70 15.14 -0.24
C THR A 341 -5.18 14.11 0.74
N GLY A 342 -5.83 12.96 0.78
CA GLY A 342 -5.42 11.85 1.62
C GLY A 342 -6.00 10.52 1.15
N GLU A 343 -5.55 9.44 1.78
CA GLU A 343 -6.02 8.08 1.58
C GLU A 343 -5.61 7.20 2.79
N PHE A 344 -5.87 5.90 2.70
CA PHE A 344 -5.66 4.88 3.72
C PHE A 344 -6.29 5.30 5.06
N PRO A 345 -7.63 5.45 5.09
CA PRO A 345 -8.34 5.85 6.28
C PRO A 345 -8.35 4.71 7.29
N ARG A 346 -8.36 5.07 8.57
CA ARG A 346 -8.45 4.18 9.72
C ARG A 346 -9.34 4.77 10.78
N ILE A 347 -9.83 3.90 11.63
CA ILE A 347 -10.58 4.23 12.83
C ILE A 347 -10.05 3.41 14.01
N ASP A 348 -10.67 3.61 15.17
CA ASP A 348 -10.62 2.64 16.25
C ASP A 348 -11.48 1.43 15.86
N ASP A 349 -10.85 0.28 15.59
CA ASP A 349 -11.51 -0.92 15.05
C ASP A 349 -12.63 -1.45 15.97
N ARG A 350 -12.65 -1.07 17.26
CA ARG A 350 -13.75 -1.36 18.21
C ARG A 350 -15.07 -0.69 17.82
N HIS A 351 -15.03 0.27 16.90
CA HIS A 351 -16.18 1.04 16.39
C HIS A 351 -16.44 0.79 14.90
N ALA A 352 -15.83 -0.23 14.29
CA ALA A 352 -16.10 -0.59 12.90
C ALA A 352 -17.58 -0.93 12.69
N GLY A 353 -18.21 -0.29 11.72
CA GLY A 353 -19.65 -0.44 11.43
C GLY A 353 -20.59 0.24 12.44
N LEU A 354 -20.02 0.96 13.42
CA LEU A 354 -20.73 1.71 14.46
C LEU A 354 -20.34 3.20 14.39
N LYS A 355 -21.16 4.05 15.02
CA LYS A 355 -20.89 5.50 15.04
C LYS A 355 -19.59 5.77 15.80
N ASN A 356 -18.63 6.39 15.12
CA ASN A 356 -17.33 6.77 15.66
C ASN A 356 -17.18 8.31 15.74
N ARG A 357 -16.32 8.77 16.64
CA ARG A 357 -15.92 10.16 16.86
C ARG A 357 -14.51 10.45 16.38
N HIS A 358 -13.71 9.43 16.07
CA HIS A 358 -12.33 9.59 15.63
C HIS A 358 -12.03 8.81 14.34
N GLY A 359 -11.35 9.47 13.41
CA GLY A 359 -10.79 8.85 12.21
C GLY A 359 -9.40 9.41 11.91
N TRP A 360 -8.56 8.61 11.27
CA TRP A 360 -7.24 9.00 10.79
C TRP A 360 -7.10 8.65 9.33
N TYR A 361 -6.29 9.39 8.59
CA TYR A 361 -5.92 9.02 7.23
C TYR A 361 -4.53 9.56 6.89
N ALA A 362 -3.80 8.85 6.04
CA ALA A 362 -2.54 9.34 5.51
C ALA A 362 -2.82 10.49 4.52
N CYS A 363 -2.06 11.57 4.59
CA CYS A 363 -2.33 12.79 3.84
C CYS A 363 -1.12 13.27 3.04
N ALA A 364 -1.38 14.02 1.97
CA ALA A 364 -0.35 14.79 1.29
C ALA A 364 0.12 15.95 2.19
N ASN A 365 1.39 16.34 2.04
CA ASN A 365 1.92 17.55 2.67
C ASN A 365 1.68 18.76 1.74
N PRO A 366 0.76 19.69 2.07
CA PRO A 366 0.45 20.83 1.19
C PRO A 366 1.60 21.84 1.07
N ARG A 367 2.66 21.72 1.88
CA ARG A 367 3.85 22.58 1.83
C ARG A 367 4.90 22.10 0.83
N GLN A 368 4.73 20.92 0.23
CA GLN A 368 5.68 20.35 -0.72
C GLN A 368 5.14 20.47 -2.15
N PRO A 369 6.00 20.64 -3.17
CA PRO A 369 5.57 20.64 -4.56
C PRO A 369 4.76 19.37 -4.83
N MET A 370 3.56 19.54 -5.41
CA MET A 370 2.62 18.43 -5.66
C MET A 370 3.26 17.37 -6.54
N PHE A 371 3.74 16.29 -5.92
CA PHE A 371 3.87 14.98 -6.55
C PHE A 371 3.65 13.87 -5.51
N GLY A 372 2.39 13.43 -5.41
CA GLY A 372 2.00 12.03 -5.34
C GLY A 372 2.22 11.23 -4.05
N ALA A 373 2.95 11.74 -3.06
CA ALA A 373 3.25 10.96 -1.87
C ALA A 373 2.44 11.40 -0.65
N LEU A 374 1.80 10.42 -0.01
CA LEU A 374 1.29 10.57 1.34
C LEU A 374 2.49 10.72 2.28
N SER A 375 2.55 11.85 2.96
CA SER A 375 3.72 12.37 3.66
C SER A 375 3.33 12.95 5.03
N GLY A 376 2.24 12.42 5.59
CA GLY A 376 1.74 12.80 6.90
C GLY A 376 0.48 12.02 7.25
N VAL A 377 -0.06 12.32 8.41
CA VAL A 377 -1.32 11.77 8.91
C VAL A 377 -2.17 12.90 9.46
N VAL A 378 -3.48 12.83 9.20
CA VAL A 378 -4.47 13.70 9.82
C VAL A 378 -5.35 12.89 10.77
N HIS A 379 -5.71 13.52 11.88
CA HIS A 379 -6.76 13.07 12.79
C HIS A 379 -7.99 13.96 12.60
N VAL A 380 -9.16 13.36 12.37
CA VAL A 380 -10.45 14.04 12.24
C VAL A 380 -11.43 13.58 13.30
N ASP A 381 -12.38 14.46 13.66
CA ASP A 381 -13.53 14.08 14.47
C ASP A 381 -14.65 13.46 13.63
N GLY A 382 -15.72 12.97 14.29
CA GLY A 382 -16.88 12.35 13.63
C GLY A 382 -17.69 13.28 12.73
N ASN A 383 -17.38 14.58 12.65
CA ASN A 383 -17.94 15.51 11.67
C ASN A 383 -16.95 15.85 10.55
N GLY A 384 -15.79 15.18 10.51
CA GLY A 384 -14.72 15.40 9.54
C GLY A 384 -13.84 16.62 9.86
N ARG A 385 -14.02 17.28 11.01
CA ARG A 385 -13.16 18.41 11.37
C ARG A 385 -11.80 17.90 11.82
N ARG A 386 -10.73 18.46 11.25
CA ARG A 386 -9.35 18.17 11.64
C ARG A 386 -9.10 18.52 13.11
N LEU A 387 -8.70 17.53 13.90
CA LEU A 387 -8.25 17.67 15.29
C LEU A 387 -6.73 17.86 15.37
N GLY A 388 -5.98 17.34 14.40
CA GLY A 388 -4.53 17.49 14.35
C GLY A 388 -3.92 16.87 13.09
N HIS A 389 -2.65 17.17 12.85
CA HIS A 389 -1.88 16.51 11.80
C HIS A 389 -0.42 16.34 12.22
N TYR A 390 0.23 15.35 11.63
CA TYR A 390 1.67 15.12 11.71
C TYR A 390 2.22 15.04 10.29
N LEU A 391 3.16 15.92 9.94
CA LEU A 391 3.75 15.99 8.60
C LEU A 391 5.21 15.56 8.66
N LEU A 392 5.60 14.69 7.73
CA LEU A 392 6.96 14.22 7.58
C LEU A 392 7.86 15.29 6.92
N PRO A 393 9.19 15.18 7.10
CA PRO A 393 10.17 15.95 6.33
C PRO A 393 9.97 15.83 4.82
N ALA A 394 10.58 16.75 4.07
CA ALA A 394 10.53 16.73 2.61
C ALA A 394 11.19 15.49 2.02
N GLY A 395 10.48 14.79 1.13
CA GLY A 395 10.94 13.56 0.47
C GLY A 395 10.60 12.26 1.21
N ASP A 396 10.15 12.36 2.47
CA ASP A 396 9.71 11.21 3.24
C ASP A 396 8.24 10.89 2.94
N THR A 397 7.89 9.60 3.02
CA THR A 397 6.55 9.12 2.75
C THR A 397 6.10 8.15 3.84
N ILE A 398 4.79 7.95 3.95
CA ILE A 398 4.18 7.13 4.99
C ILE A 398 3.33 6.02 4.39
N SER A 399 3.27 4.87 5.06
CA SER A 399 2.28 3.83 4.78
C SER A 399 0.92 4.20 5.38
N GLU A 400 -0.09 3.38 5.09
CA GLU A 400 -1.35 3.36 5.84
C GLU A 400 -1.09 3.41 7.36
N PRO A 401 -1.73 4.30 8.14
CA PRO A 401 -1.63 4.26 9.60
C PRO A 401 -2.40 3.06 10.18
N VAL A 402 -2.21 2.71 11.45
CA VAL A 402 -3.01 1.72 12.18
C VAL A 402 -3.21 2.22 13.60
N PHE A 403 -4.45 2.27 14.07
CA PHE A 403 -4.75 2.62 15.46
C PHE A 403 -4.63 1.37 16.35
N VAL A 404 -4.09 1.56 17.54
CA VAL A 404 -4.03 0.54 18.60
C VAL A 404 -4.53 1.17 19.89
N GLU A 405 -5.57 0.63 20.49
CA GLU A 405 -6.13 1.11 21.74
C GLU A 405 -5.12 1.00 22.90
N ARG A 406 -5.15 1.96 23.83
CA ARG A 406 -4.25 1.94 25.00
C ARG A 406 -4.45 0.70 25.86
N SER A 407 -5.71 0.33 26.01
CA SER A 407 -6.19 -0.84 26.74
C SER A 407 -7.58 -1.18 26.23
N LYS A 408 -8.07 -2.38 26.57
CA LYS A 408 -9.42 -2.82 26.18
C LYS A 408 -10.53 -1.86 26.66
N ASP A 409 -10.34 -1.25 27.82
CA ASP A 409 -11.30 -0.32 28.44
C ASP A 409 -11.02 1.15 28.11
N ALA A 410 -10.03 1.44 27.26
CA ALA A 410 -9.70 2.81 26.87
C ALA A 410 -10.88 3.45 26.14
N THR A 411 -11.09 4.76 26.34
CA THR A 411 -12.08 5.51 25.55
C THR A 411 -11.74 5.45 24.07
N GLU A 412 -12.73 5.65 23.20
CA GLU A 412 -12.51 5.71 21.75
C GLU A 412 -11.35 6.66 21.41
N GLY A 413 -10.40 6.18 20.59
CA GLY A 413 -9.27 6.97 20.13
C GLY A 413 -8.18 7.26 21.16
N ASP A 414 -8.30 6.76 22.40
CA ASP A 414 -7.17 6.74 23.35
C ASP A 414 -6.27 5.55 23.08
N GLY A 415 -5.07 5.82 22.55
CA GLY A 415 -4.14 4.80 22.13
C GLY A 415 -2.93 5.36 21.39
N TRP A 416 -2.42 4.56 20.46
CA TRP A 416 -1.31 4.91 19.59
C TRP A 416 -1.69 4.76 18.13
N LEU A 417 -0.96 5.48 17.28
CA LEU A 417 -1.05 5.33 15.85
C LEU A 417 0.30 4.86 15.32
N LEU A 418 0.30 3.70 14.66
CA LEU A 418 1.48 3.06 14.10
C LEU A 418 1.51 3.23 12.59
N THR A 419 2.69 3.51 12.04
CA THR A 419 2.87 3.65 10.60
C THR A 419 4.32 3.42 10.22
N LEU A 420 4.56 3.01 8.97
CA LEU A 420 5.92 2.90 8.43
C LEU A 420 6.26 4.17 7.67
N GLN A 421 7.36 4.78 8.06
CA GLN A 421 7.97 5.88 7.34
C GLN A 421 9.05 5.33 6.41
N TYR A 422 8.92 5.61 5.11
CA TYR A 422 10.08 5.65 4.25
C TYR A 422 10.79 6.97 4.50
N ALA A 423 11.94 6.90 5.16
CA ALA A 423 12.81 8.04 5.34
C ALA A 423 13.81 8.08 4.18
N LEU A 424 13.80 9.15 3.39
CA LEU A 424 14.83 9.37 2.40
C LEU A 424 16.16 9.47 3.15
N GLU A 425 17.15 8.65 2.78
CA GLU A 425 18.46 8.69 3.42
C GLU A 425 19.03 10.11 3.36
N ALA A 426 18.96 10.77 4.52
CA ALA A 426 19.43 12.11 4.73
C ALA A 426 20.33 12.09 5.97
N VAL A 427 21.38 12.88 5.90
CA VAL A 427 22.23 13.10 7.06
C VAL A 427 21.43 13.96 8.04
N PRO A 428 21.37 13.62 9.35
CA PRO A 428 20.60 14.40 10.33
C PRO A 428 20.91 15.89 10.21
N ALA A 429 19.90 16.76 10.35
CA ALA A 429 20.06 18.20 10.17
C ALA A 429 21.20 18.77 11.02
N GLU A 430 21.36 18.26 12.24
CA GLU A 430 22.47 18.59 13.15
C GLU A 430 23.84 18.23 12.57
N THR A 431 23.96 17.06 11.95
CA THR A 431 25.19 16.59 11.30
C THR A 431 25.47 17.36 10.00
N ALA A 432 24.42 17.64 9.21
CA ALA A 432 24.54 18.45 8.01
C ALA A 432 24.94 19.90 8.31
N ALA A 433 24.50 20.42 9.46
CA ALA A 433 24.85 21.75 9.96
C ALA A 433 26.24 21.83 10.63
N MET A 434 26.93 20.70 10.81
CA MET A 434 28.27 20.72 11.41
C MET A 434 29.23 21.57 10.56
N PRO A 435 30.00 22.49 11.18
CA PRO A 435 30.96 23.30 10.46
C PRO A 435 31.93 22.45 9.64
N GLY A 436 31.95 22.68 8.33
CA GLY A 436 32.83 21.96 7.41
C GLY A 436 32.29 20.63 6.88
N PHE A 437 31.07 20.22 7.25
CA PHE A 437 30.41 19.01 6.69
C PHE A 437 30.25 19.12 5.16
N LEU A 438 29.61 20.19 4.68
CA LEU A 438 29.45 20.41 3.23
C LEU A 438 30.79 20.54 2.52
N TYR A 439 31.75 21.23 3.14
CA TYR A 439 33.11 21.33 2.59
C TYR A 439 33.78 19.96 2.50
N ALA A 440 33.61 19.10 3.51
CA ALA A 440 34.16 17.75 3.49
C ALA A 440 33.55 16.92 2.36
N ASN A 441 32.22 16.98 2.20
CA ASN A 441 31.52 16.34 1.09
C ASN A 441 31.99 16.87 -0.27
N TYR A 442 32.12 18.19 -0.46
CA TYR A 442 32.60 18.73 -1.74
C TYR A 442 34.02 18.28 -2.08
N VAL A 443 34.91 18.19 -1.09
CA VAL A 443 36.28 17.73 -1.31
C VAL A 443 36.32 16.23 -1.63
N ILE A 444 35.53 15.41 -0.93
CA ILE A 444 35.40 13.97 -1.24
C ILE A 444 34.80 13.77 -2.63
N THR A 445 33.73 14.49 -2.96
CA THR A 445 33.12 14.48 -4.30
C THR A 445 34.13 14.92 -5.36
N GLY A 446 34.89 15.98 -5.12
CA GLY A 446 35.96 16.42 -6.01
C GLY A 446 37.03 15.36 -6.24
N ALA A 447 37.44 14.63 -5.21
CA ALA A 447 38.37 13.51 -5.34
C ALA A 447 37.82 12.38 -6.22
N TRP A 448 36.53 12.05 -6.08
CA TRP A 448 35.85 11.09 -6.94
C TRP A 448 35.70 11.58 -8.38
N THR A 449 35.41 12.87 -8.60
CA THR A 449 35.36 13.47 -9.94
C THR A 449 36.72 13.40 -10.62
N VAL A 450 37.82 13.73 -9.92
CA VAL A 450 39.17 13.60 -10.46
C VAL A 450 39.50 12.14 -10.79
N ALA A 451 39.16 11.21 -9.91
CA ALA A 451 39.36 9.78 -10.18
C ALA A 451 38.60 9.32 -11.44
N ALA A 452 37.35 9.77 -11.61
CA ALA A 452 36.54 9.47 -12.79
C ALA A 452 37.15 10.07 -14.07
N LEU A 453 37.62 11.31 -14.02
CA LEU A 453 38.31 11.96 -15.15
C LEU A 453 39.61 11.25 -15.52
N LEU A 454 40.40 10.79 -14.53
CA LEU A 454 41.60 10.02 -14.77
C LEU A 454 41.30 8.66 -15.42
N MET A 455 40.23 7.99 -14.98
CA MET A 455 39.75 6.76 -15.62
C MET A 455 39.34 6.99 -17.07
N ALA A 456 38.56 8.05 -17.32
CA ALA A 456 38.14 8.42 -18.66
C ALA A 456 39.33 8.78 -19.57
N ALA A 457 40.28 9.57 -19.06
CA ALA A 457 41.51 9.91 -19.77
C ALA A 457 42.36 8.67 -20.06
N GLY A 458 42.48 7.73 -19.12
CA GLY A 458 43.18 6.45 -19.33
C GLY A 458 42.57 5.64 -20.47
N ASN A 459 41.24 5.62 -20.58
CA ASN A 459 40.54 4.97 -21.69
C ASN A 459 40.72 5.72 -23.02
N LEU A 460 40.69 7.06 -23.01
CA LEU A 460 40.95 7.87 -24.20
C LEU A 460 42.37 7.68 -24.73
N VAL A 461 43.37 7.65 -23.85
CA VAL A 461 44.77 7.37 -24.24
C VAL A 461 44.88 6.00 -24.89
N LEU A 462 44.22 4.98 -24.33
CA LEU A 462 44.20 3.64 -24.92
C LEU A 462 43.57 3.62 -26.32
N LEU A 463 42.51 4.42 -26.54
CA LEU A 463 41.80 4.49 -27.82
C LEU A 463 42.58 5.24 -28.91
N TYR A 464 43.31 6.29 -28.55
CA TYR A 464 43.87 7.23 -29.53
C TYR A 464 45.41 7.20 -29.62
N VAL A 465 46.11 6.49 -28.74
CA VAL A 465 47.57 6.38 -28.76
C VAL A 465 47.99 4.95 -29.12
N PRO A 466 48.44 4.70 -30.36
CA PRO A 466 48.87 3.38 -30.79
C PRO A 466 50.04 2.85 -29.97
N GLY A 467 50.00 1.56 -29.61
CA GLY A 467 51.08 0.89 -28.89
C GLY A 467 51.01 0.97 -27.36
N VAL A 468 50.01 1.67 -26.80
CA VAL A 468 49.76 1.67 -25.35
C VAL A 468 49.17 0.31 -24.91
N PRO A 469 49.76 -0.38 -23.92
CA PRO A 469 49.22 -1.65 -23.45
C PRO A 469 47.85 -1.52 -22.77
N LEU A 470 46.93 -2.45 -23.06
CA LEU A 470 45.59 -2.52 -22.44
C LEU A 470 45.63 -2.51 -20.90
N TRP A 471 46.65 -3.10 -20.28
CA TRP A 471 46.76 -3.13 -18.82
C TRP A 471 46.98 -1.75 -18.20
N SER A 472 47.45 -0.76 -18.97
CA SER A 472 47.74 0.57 -18.45
C SER A 472 46.47 1.33 -18.04
N SER A 473 45.37 1.21 -18.79
CA SER A 473 44.08 1.82 -18.42
C SER A 473 43.48 1.17 -17.18
N LEU A 474 43.62 -0.17 -17.05
CA LEU A 474 43.22 -0.92 -15.86
C LEU A 474 44.05 -0.51 -14.63
N ALA A 475 45.35 -0.28 -14.80
CA ALA A 475 46.22 0.19 -13.72
C ALA A 475 45.85 1.61 -13.27
N VAL A 476 45.57 2.52 -14.22
CA VAL A 476 45.09 3.88 -13.92
C VAL A 476 43.75 3.83 -13.18
N ALA A 477 42.82 3.00 -13.64
CA ALA A 477 41.52 2.87 -13.00
C ALA A 477 41.59 2.26 -11.59
N PHE A 478 42.42 1.23 -11.42
CA PHE A 478 42.66 0.64 -10.11
C PHE A 478 43.29 1.65 -9.15
N ALA A 479 44.32 2.39 -9.58
CA ALA A 479 44.98 3.39 -8.75
C ALA A 479 44.02 4.55 -8.39
N ALA A 480 43.34 5.14 -9.39
CA ALA A 480 42.43 6.26 -9.18
C ALA A 480 41.28 5.90 -8.22
N ARG A 481 40.64 4.73 -8.42
CA ARG A 481 39.56 4.25 -7.55
C ARG A 481 40.06 3.99 -6.12
N ASN A 482 41.16 3.27 -5.94
CA ASN A 482 41.65 2.94 -4.59
C ASN A 482 42.12 4.18 -3.83
N CYS A 483 42.75 5.15 -4.51
CA CYS A 483 43.09 6.43 -3.91
C CYS A 483 41.83 7.21 -3.46
N ALA A 484 40.78 7.25 -4.28
CA ALA A 484 39.52 7.91 -3.91
C ALA A 484 38.83 7.22 -2.71
N ILE A 485 38.83 5.88 -2.67
CA ILE A 485 38.30 5.11 -1.54
C ILE A 485 39.09 5.39 -0.26
N TYR A 486 40.42 5.34 -0.33
CA TYR A 486 41.28 5.65 0.81
C TYR A 486 41.04 7.08 1.30
N PHE A 487 41.00 8.05 0.39
CA PHE A 487 40.74 9.45 0.71
C PHE A 487 39.38 9.65 1.37
N THR A 488 38.35 8.94 0.91
CA THR A 488 36.99 9.00 1.48
C THR A 488 36.96 8.57 2.94
N LYS A 489 37.79 7.59 3.33
CA LYS A 489 37.92 7.14 4.73
C LYS A 489 38.81 8.07 5.56
N TRP A 490 39.96 8.44 5.01
CA TRP A 490 40.99 9.20 5.71
C TRP A 490 40.63 10.67 5.92
N TYR A 491 40.02 11.32 4.92
CA TYR A 491 39.82 12.78 4.96
C TYR A 491 38.87 13.25 6.08
N PRO A 492 37.76 12.55 6.37
CA PRO A 492 36.95 12.84 7.55
C PRO A 492 37.73 12.73 8.87
N GLU A 493 38.54 11.67 9.05
CA GLU A 493 39.38 11.47 10.23
C GLU A 493 40.43 12.59 10.37
N TYR A 494 41.12 12.93 9.27
CA TYR A 494 42.05 14.04 9.22
C TYR A 494 41.37 15.36 9.62
N ARG A 495 40.17 15.62 9.12
CA ARG A 495 39.40 16.82 9.47
C ARG A 495 39.00 16.83 10.93
N GLN A 496 38.60 15.69 11.50
CA GLN A 496 38.32 15.59 12.93
C GLN A 496 39.58 15.86 13.77
N ILE A 497 40.73 15.28 13.42
CA ILE A 497 41.99 15.47 14.15
C ILE A 497 42.48 16.92 14.05
N LYS A 498 42.41 17.51 12.85
CA LYS A 498 42.94 18.86 12.59
C LYS A 498 42.02 19.98 13.07
N TYR A 499 40.71 19.71 13.24
CA TYR A 499 39.71 20.74 13.52
C TYR A 499 38.69 20.41 14.63
N GLY A 500 38.75 19.26 15.32
CA GLY A 500 37.84 18.93 16.44
C GLY A 500 38.27 19.58 17.75
N THR A 501 37.41 20.17 18.61
CA THR A 501 35.94 20.16 18.76
C THR A 501 35.45 21.61 18.96
N PRO A 502 34.27 22.05 18.46
CA PRO A 502 33.68 23.32 18.88
C PRO A 502 33.26 23.26 20.36
N ALA A 503 33.46 24.35 21.11
CA ALA A 503 33.34 24.44 22.57
C ALA A 503 31.93 24.24 23.19
N ARG A 504 30.95 23.62 22.49
CA ARG A 504 29.59 23.39 23.00
C ARG A 504 28.89 22.12 22.49
N ALA A 505 29.63 21.07 22.11
CA ALA A 505 29.00 19.75 21.97
C ALA A 505 28.77 19.17 23.37
N LEU A 506 27.53 18.81 23.70
CA LEU A 506 27.19 18.14 24.96
C LEU A 506 28.07 16.87 25.12
N PRO A 507 28.51 16.57 26.35
CA PRO A 507 29.42 15.45 26.60
C PRO A 507 28.71 14.11 26.38
N ASN A 508 29.39 13.22 25.65
CA ASN A 508 29.27 11.76 25.63
C ASN A 508 28.14 11.16 26.50
N SER A 509 27.07 10.69 25.88
CA SER A 509 26.22 9.65 26.49
C SER A 509 26.84 8.29 26.19
N ARG A 510 27.44 7.69 27.23
CA ARG A 510 27.59 6.23 27.34
C ARG A 510 26.24 5.59 27.58
#